data_AF-A0A495Z6D1-F1
#
_entry.id   AF-A0A495Z6D1-F1
#
_cell.length_a   1.000
_cell.length_b   1.000
_cell.length_c   1.000
_cell.angle_alpha   90.00
_cell.angle_beta   90.00
_cell.angle_gamma   90.00
#
_symmetry.space_group_name_H-M   'P 1'
#
loop_
_entity.id
_entity.type
_entity.pdbx_description
1 polymer ?
#
loop_
_entity_poly.entity_id
_entity_poly.type
_entity_poly.pdbx_seq_one_letter_code
_entity_poly.pdbx_strand_id
1 'polypeptide(L)' 'MNVRRYFESMSEPNDTMFVEIEDRHRFTRRGDDWVKFRADLIELLEQTISEELSKEFEAATADWGSEPEM' A
#
# COMPACT_ATOMS: atom_id res chain seq x y z
N MET A 1 -2.77 -11.70 -6.06
CA MET A 1 -3.35 -10.34 -5.93
C MET A 1 -2.58 -9.37 -6.83
N ASN A 2 -3.28 -8.48 -7.54
CA ASN A 2 -2.64 -7.36 -8.26
C ASN A 2 -2.64 -6.11 -7.36
N VAL A 3 -1.47 -5.60 -7.01
CA VAL A 3 -1.32 -4.39 -6.19
C VAL A 3 -0.49 -3.37 -6.96
N ARG A 4 -1.05 -2.18 -7.18
CA ARG A 4 -0.34 -1.06 -7.80
C ARG A 4 -0.08 0.01 -6.75
N ARG A 5 1.16 0.50 -6.68
CA ARG A 5 1.53 1.65 -5.86
C ARG A 5 2.14 2.75 -6.72
N TYR A 6 1.75 4.00 -6.49
CA TYR A 6 2.27 5.16 -7.21
C TYR A 6 2.14 6.44 -6.37
N PHE A 7 2.94 7.45 -6.70
CA PHE A 7 2.79 8.79 -6.17
C PHE A 7 1.99 9.66 -7.15
N GLU A 8 1.07 10.48 -6.64
CA GLU A 8 0.45 11.55 -7.41
C GLU A 8 0.80 12.88 -6.72
N SER A 9 1.48 13.77 -7.45
CA SER A 9 1.80 15.12 -6.98
C SER A 9 0.63 16.03 -7.30
N MET A 10 -0.24 16.26 -6.30
CA MET A 10 -1.41 17.14 -6.46
C MET A 10 -1.05 18.63 -6.32
N SER A 11 0.09 18.96 -5.70
CA SER A 11 0.80 20.27 -5.63
C SER A 11 1.91 20.12 -4.58
N GLU A 12 3.11 20.67 -4.82
CA GLU A 12 4.27 20.66 -3.91
C GLU A 12 3.88 20.97 -2.43
N PRO A 13 4.52 20.43 -1.36
CA PRO A 13 5.73 19.59 -1.27
C PRO A 13 5.49 18.21 -0.60
N ASN A 14 4.26 17.69 -0.62
CA ASN A 14 3.96 16.37 -0.03
C ASN A 14 3.40 15.44 -1.11
N ASP A 15 4.23 14.49 -1.56
CA ASP A 15 3.75 13.45 -2.46
C ASP A 15 2.63 12.65 -1.79
N THR A 16 1.54 12.43 -2.53
CA THR A 16 0.44 11.58 -2.06
C THR A 16 0.69 10.18 -2.59
N MET A 17 0.85 9.23 -1.68
CA MET A 17 0.96 7.81 -1.96
C MET A 17 -0.41 7.23 -2.25
N PHE A 18 -0.51 6.45 -3.32
CA PHE A 18 -1.68 5.69 -3.71
C PHE A 18 -1.37 4.21 -3.74
N VAL A 19 -2.30 3.40 -3.25
CA VAL A 19 -2.30 1.94 -3.38
C VAL A 19 -3.63 1.48 -3.94
N GLU A 20 -3.59 0.74 -5.02
CA GLU A 20 -4.75 0.10 -5.64
C GLU A 20 -4.63 -1.42 -5.54
N ILE A 21 -5.67 -2.06 -5.03
CA ILE A 21 -5.79 -3.50 -4.86
C ILE A 21 -6.89 -4.00 -5.79
N GLU A 22 -6.51 -4.91 -6.70
CA GLU A 22 -7.41 -5.58 -7.67
C GLU A 22 -8.30 -4.62 -8.48
N ASP A 23 -7.85 -3.38 -8.70
CA ASP A 23 -8.63 -2.31 -9.35
C ASP A 23 -10.00 -2.05 -8.65
N ARG A 24 -10.17 -2.49 -7.40
CA ARG A 24 -11.40 -2.41 -6.59
C ARG A 24 -11.26 -1.51 -5.38
N HIS A 25 -10.13 -1.57 -4.69
CA HIS A 25 -9.88 -0.79 -3.49
C HIS A 25 -8.74 0.18 -3.74
N ARG A 26 -8.98 1.48 -3.55
CA ARG A 26 -7.98 2.54 -3.68
C ARG A 26 -7.79 3.22 -2.33
N PHE A 27 -6.56 3.22 -1.85
CA PHE A 27 -6.16 3.86 -0.60
C PHE A 27 -5.15 4.96 -0.87
N THR A 28 -5.19 6.01 -0.06
CA THR A 28 -4.36 7.20 -0.25
C THR A 28 -3.78 7.65 1.07
N ARG A 29 -2.51 8.05 1.10
CA ARG A 29 -1.86 8.62 2.28
C ARG A 29 -0.88 9.71 1.88
N ARG A 30 -0.74 10.75 2.71
CA ARG A 30 0.36 11.72 2.57
C ARG A 30 1.64 11.21 3.23
N GLY A 31 2.77 11.38 2.55
CA GLY A 31 4.10 11.02 3.05
C GLY A 31 4.89 10.22 2.01
N ASP A 32 6.02 9.67 2.45
CA ASP A 32 7.00 8.98 1.61
C ASP A 32 7.34 7.55 2.10
N ASP A 33 6.79 7.13 3.25
CA ASP A 33 7.07 5.85 3.87
C ASP A 33 6.09 4.75 3.43
N TRP A 34 6.50 3.99 2.41
CA TRP A 34 5.77 2.82 1.91
C TRP A 34 5.68 1.67 2.90
N VAL A 35 6.66 1.51 3.79
CA VAL A 35 6.67 0.42 4.79
C VAL A 35 5.61 0.70 5.84
N LYS A 36 5.55 1.93 6.34
CA LYS A 36 4.50 2.36 7.25
C LYS A 36 3.13 2.34 6.58
N PHE A 37 3.03 2.75 5.31
CA PHE A 37 1.76 2.70 4.60
C PHE A 37 1.27 1.26 4.40
N ARG A 38 2.17 0.32 4.08
CA ARG A 38 1.86 -1.12 4.02
C ARG A 38 1.31 -1.63 5.35
N ALA A 39 1.98 -1.35 6.46
CA ALA A 39 1.55 -1.81 7.79
C ALA A 39 0.15 -1.30 8.13
N ASP A 40 -0.11 -0.01 7.90
CA ASP A 40 -1.42 0.61 8.13
C ASP A 40 -2.51 -0.04 7.24
N LEU A 41 -2.17 -0.42 6.00
CA LEU A 41 -3.11 -1.10 5.10
C LEU A 41 -3.41 -2.53 5.53
N ILE A 42 -2.43 -3.29 5.99
CA ILE A 42 -2.64 -4.66 6.51
C ILE A 42 -3.64 -4.62 7.67
N GLU A 43 -3.43 -3.73 8.63
CA GLU A 43 -4.33 -3.56 9.78
C GLU A 43 -5.72 -3.11 9.32
N LEU A 44 -5.80 -2.16 8.39
CA LEU A 44 -7.07 -1.66 7.86
C LEU A 44 -7.87 -2.75 7.12
N LEU A 45 -7.20 -3.53 6.27
CA LEU A 45 -7.82 -4.62 5.51
C LEU A 45 -8.34 -5.72 6.44
N GLU A 46 -7.57 -6.05 7.48
CA GLU A 46 -7.95 -7.04 8.49
C GLU A 46 -9.18 -6.59 9.28
N GLN A 47 -9.21 -5.33 9.73
CA GLN A 47 -10.32 -4.79 10.54
C GLN A 47 -11.58 -4.47 9.74
N THR A 48 -11.43 -4.06 8.48
CA THR A 48 -12.55 -3.46 7.69
C THR A 48 -13.09 -4.39 6.62
N ILE A 49 -12.24 -5.23 6.01
CA ILE A 49 -12.62 -6.03 4.84
C ILE A 49 -12.62 -7.52 5.17
N SER A 50 -11.44 -8.12 5.40
CA SER A 50 -11.28 -9.54 5.71
C SER A 50 -9.85 -9.85 6.12
N GLU A 51 -9.68 -10.73 7.11
CA GLU A 51 -8.39 -11.31 7.50
C GLU A 51 -7.71 -12.04 6.33
N GLU A 52 -8.49 -12.72 5.46
CA GLU A 52 -7.96 -13.42 4.29
C GLU A 52 -7.32 -12.43 3.30
N LEU A 53 -8.03 -11.35 2.97
CA LEU A 53 -7.53 -10.31 2.07
C LEU A 53 -6.29 -9.60 2.66
N SER A 54 -6.27 -9.40 3.98
CA SER A 54 -5.11 -8.84 4.68
C SER A 54 -3.87 -9.73 4.53
N LYS A 55 -4.01 -11.05 4.73
CA LYS A 55 -2.91 -12.01 4.54
C LYS A 55 -2.44 -12.08 3.09
N GLU A 56 -3.36 -12.04 2.12
CA GLU A 56 -3.02 -12.00 0.71
C GLU A 56 -2.27 -10.73 0.33
N PHE A 57 -2.70 -9.57 0.86
CA PHE A 57 -2.02 -8.30 0.68
C PHE A 57 -0.64 -8.29 1.34
N GLU A 58 -0.54 -8.80 2.57
CA GLU A 58 0.73 -8.91 3.30
C GLU A 58 1.76 -9.73 2.51
N ALA A 59 1.34 -10.88 1.98
CA ALA A 59 2.19 -11.75 1.17
C ALA A 59 2.57 -11.10 -0.18
N ALA A 60 1.62 -10.45 -0.86
CA ALA A 60 1.85 -9.79 -2.14
C ALA A 60 2.69 -8.51 -2.06
N THR A 61 2.88 -7.97 -0.86
CA THR A 61 3.63 -6.73 -0.62
C THR A 61 4.85 -6.95 0.28
N ALA A 62 5.26 -8.20 0.50
CA ALA A 62 6.41 -8.53 1.36
C ALA A 62 7.71 -7.86 0.91
N ASP A 63 7.83 -7.54 -0.39
CA ASP A 63 8.97 -6.87 -1.00
C ASP A 63 8.98 -5.34 -0.84
N TRP A 64 7.93 -4.72 -0.28
CA TRP A 64 7.80 -3.26 -0.27
C TRP A 64 8.85 -2.50 0.56
N GLY A 65 9.72 -3.20 1.28
CA GLY A 65 10.87 -2.67 2.03
C GLY A 65 12.18 -3.43 1.81
N SER A 66 12.22 -4.40 0.87
CA SER A 66 13.47 -5.01 0.46
C SER A 66 14.08 -4.14 -0.63
N GLU A 67 15.21 -3.50 -0.35
CA GLU A 67 16.02 -2.89 -1.40
C GLU A 67 16.19 -3.93 -2.54
N PRO A 68 16.08 -3.53 -3.81
CA PRO A 68 16.47 -4.43 -4.89
C PRO A 68 17.95 -4.76 -4.67
N GLU A 69 18.26 -6.02 -4.39
CA GLU A 69 19.64 -6.51 -4.45
C GLU A 69 20.17 -6.17 -5.84
N MET A 70 21.07 -5.19 -5.91
CA MET A 70 21.86 -4.89 -7.11
C MET A 70 22.89 -5.98 -7.37
#